data_AF-A0A0F0HRY1-F1
#
_entry.id   AF-A0A0F0HRY1-F1
#
_cell.length_a   1.000
_cell.length_b   1.000
_cell.length_c   1.000
_cell.angle_alpha   90.00
_cell.angle_beta   90.00
_cell.angle_gamma   90.00
#
_symmetry.space_group_name_H-M   'P 1'
#
loop_
_entity.id
_entity.type
_entity.pdbx_description
1 polymer ?
#
loop_
_entity_poly.entity_id
_entity_poly.type
_entity_poly.pdbx_seq_one_letter_code
_entity_poly.pdbx_strand_id
1 'polypeptide(L)'
;MSEFIFRAVPEMVEYFSDMADEMVQRFGISRAEAVARINESWKDDTFDSFPHILCHEFPEHWAYLIYYGDVPYWDEDADRSTWVASDPPPADSPAWTLPREPEQRD
;
A
#
# COMPACT_ATOMS: atom_id res chain seq x y z
N MET A 1 6.60 -0.73 16.87
CA MET A 1 5.16 -0.74 16.54
C MET A 1 5.01 -1.60 15.31
N SER A 2 3.95 -2.40 15.20
CA SER A 2 3.69 -3.16 13.96
C SER A 2 3.29 -2.20 12.86
N GLU A 3 3.84 -2.34 11.66
CA GLU A 3 3.40 -1.57 10.49
C GLU A 3 1.98 -2.00 10.08
N PHE A 4 1.73 -3.31 10.05
CA PHE A 4 0.46 -3.85 9.58
C PHE A 4 -0.49 -4.18 10.75
N ILE A 5 -1.78 -3.84 10.59
CA ILE A 5 -2.84 -4.07 11.60
C ILE A 5 -3.43 -5.47 11.56
N PHE A 6 -3.34 -6.13 10.41
CA PHE A 6 -3.83 -7.48 10.20
C PHE A 6 -2.78 -8.53 10.59
N ARG A 7 -3.25 -9.75 10.81
CA ARG A 7 -2.38 -10.89 11.10
C ARG A 7 -1.78 -11.44 9.80
N ALA A 8 -0.46 -11.58 9.78
CA ALA A 8 0.27 -12.19 8.67
C ALA A 8 1.46 -13.01 9.18
N VAL A 9 1.80 -14.09 8.46
CA VAL A 9 3.09 -14.80 8.65
C VAL A 9 4.26 -13.90 8.21
N PRO A 10 5.49 -14.11 8.73
CA PRO A 10 6.62 -13.23 8.46
C PRO A 10 6.90 -12.97 6.97
N GLU A 11 6.79 -13.99 6.13
CA GLU A 11 7.01 -13.91 4.69
C GLU A 11 5.95 -13.03 3.99
N MET A 12 4.71 -13.04 4.50
CA MET A 12 3.67 -12.13 4.03
C MET A 12 3.90 -10.70 4.53
N VAL A 13 4.42 -10.51 5.75
CA VAL A 13 4.81 -9.19 6.24
C VAL A 13 5.90 -8.57 5.36
N GLU A 14 6.89 -9.37 4.93
CA GLU A 14 7.92 -8.93 3.98
C GLU A 14 7.28 -8.53 2.64
N TYR A 15 6.36 -9.34 2.10
CA TYR A 15 5.62 -9.01 0.87
C TYR A 15 4.85 -7.69 0.95
N PHE A 16 4.18 -7.40 2.08
CA PHE A 16 3.50 -6.12 2.28
C PHE A 16 4.47 -4.95 2.50
N SER A 17 5.63 -5.20 3.10
CA SER A 17 6.69 -4.20 3.23
C SER A 17 7.26 -3.82 1.86
N ASP A 18 7.53 -4.81 1.01
CA ASP A 18 8.00 -4.58 -0.37
C ASP A 18 6.95 -3.79 -1.16
N MET A 19 5.66 -4.09 -0.97
CA MET A 19 4.57 -3.33 -1.55
C MET A 19 4.57 -1.86 -1.09
N ALA A 20 4.81 -1.61 0.20
CA ALA A 20 4.92 -0.25 0.72
C ALA A 20 6.12 0.48 0.10
N ASP A 21 7.24 -0.20 -0.12
CA ASP A 21 8.42 0.36 -0.78
C ASP A 21 8.14 0.69 -2.27
N GLU A 22 7.41 -0.18 -2.99
CA GLU A 22 6.95 0.11 -4.34
C GLU A 22 6.05 1.35 -4.39
N MET A 23 5.13 1.51 -3.43
CA MET A 23 4.27 2.69 -3.34
C MET A 23 5.08 3.98 -3.11
N VAL A 24 6.07 3.94 -2.23
CA VAL A 24 6.96 5.09 -1.97
C VAL A 24 7.75 5.44 -3.22
N GLN A 25 8.38 4.46 -3.86
CA GLN A 25 9.24 4.68 -5.03
C GLN A 25 8.46 5.18 -6.25
N ARG A 26 7.25 4.65 -6.50
CA ARG A 26 6.47 4.94 -7.71
C ARG A 26 5.57 6.16 -7.58
N PHE A 27 5.01 6.39 -6.39
CA PHE A 27 3.99 7.43 -6.19
C PHE A 27 4.50 8.63 -5.38
N GLY A 28 5.69 8.52 -4.76
CA GLY A 28 6.29 9.60 -4.00
C GLY A 28 5.56 9.92 -2.68
N ILE A 29 4.70 9.01 -2.21
CA ILE A 29 4.03 9.12 -0.91
C ILE A 29 4.94 8.68 0.24
N SER A 30 4.63 9.12 1.46
CA SER A 30 5.37 8.67 2.65
C SER A 30 5.14 7.18 2.93
N ARG A 31 6.11 6.52 3.59
CA ARG A 31 5.92 5.13 4.07
C ARG A 31 4.71 5.01 5.00
N ALA A 32 4.43 6.03 5.81
CA ALA A 32 3.26 6.05 6.69
C ALA A 32 1.94 6.01 5.91
N GLU A 33 1.85 6.74 4.80
CA GLU A 33 0.68 6.69 3.92
C GLU A 33 0.59 5.36 3.16
N ALA A 34 1.70 4.85 2.63
CA ALA A 34 1.73 3.55 1.96
C ALA A 34 1.22 2.43 2.87
N VAL A 35 1.75 2.37 4.10
CA VAL A 35 1.31 1.40 5.13
C VAL A 35 -0.15 1.62 5.51
N ALA A 36 -0.61 2.87 5.65
CA ALA A 36 -2.01 3.14 5.97
C ALA A 36 -2.96 2.67 4.85
N ARG A 37 -2.60 2.90 3.59
CA ARG A 37 -3.39 2.42 2.44
C ARG A 37 -3.46 0.89 2.42
N ILE A 38 -2.34 0.20 2.59
CA ILE A 38 -2.26 -1.27 2.69
C ILE A 38 -3.12 -1.79 3.86
N ASN A 39 -3.03 -1.15 5.02
CA ASN A 39 -3.85 -1.49 6.19
C ASN A 39 -5.34 -1.34 5.90
N GLU A 40 -5.77 -0.23 5.31
CA GLU A 40 -7.17 0.01 5.00
C GLU A 40 -7.72 -1.02 3.99
N SER A 41 -6.90 -1.41 2.99
CA SER A 41 -7.28 -2.38 1.96
C SER A 41 -7.54 -3.79 2.49
N TRP A 42 -6.84 -4.21 3.56
CA TRP A 42 -6.88 -5.59 4.07
C TRP A 42 -7.11 -5.70 5.57
N LYS A 43 -7.71 -4.68 6.20
CA LYS A 43 -7.92 -4.62 7.66
C LYS A 43 -8.72 -5.80 8.24
N ASP A 44 -9.58 -6.41 7.42
CA ASP A 44 -10.48 -7.50 7.82
C ASP A 44 -9.96 -8.87 7.38
N ASP A 45 -8.77 -8.94 6.77
CA ASP A 45 -8.16 -10.16 6.25
C ASP A 45 -7.10 -10.75 7.19
N THR A 46 -6.75 -12.01 6.94
CA THR A 46 -5.69 -12.74 7.64
C THR A 46 -4.84 -13.52 6.65
N PHE A 47 -3.52 -13.47 6.81
CA PHE A 47 -2.56 -14.08 5.88
C PHE A 47 -1.71 -15.14 6.60
N ASP A 48 -2.30 -16.30 6.87
CA ASP A 48 -1.72 -17.37 7.70
C ASP A 48 -0.83 -18.38 6.95
N SER A 49 -0.56 -18.16 5.67
CA SER A 49 0.26 -19.06 4.84
C SER A 49 1.08 -18.30 3.80
N PHE A 50 2.23 -18.87 3.43
CA PHE A 50 3.04 -18.42 2.31
C PHE A 50 3.37 -19.61 1.39
N PRO A 51 3.22 -19.48 0.05
CA PRO A 51 2.66 -18.33 -0.65
C PRO A 51 1.14 -18.19 -0.42
N HIS A 52 0.65 -16.95 -0.40
CA HIS A 52 -0.77 -16.64 -0.46
C HIS A 52 -1.20 -16.36 -1.90
N ILE A 53 -2.50 -16.34 -2.20
CA ILE A 53 -2.99 -16.04 -3.57
C ILE A 53 -2.54 -14.65 -4.07
N LEU A 54 -2.35 -13.69 -3.17
CA LEU A 54 -1.80 -12.37 -3.50
C LEU A 54 -0.39 -12.46 -4.12
N CYS A 55 0.42 -13.44 -3.70
CA CYS A 55 1.77 -13.67 -4.20
C CYS A 55 1.80 -14.23 -5.62
N HIS A 56 0.65 -14.46 -6.26
CA HIS A 56 0.60 -14.71 -7.70
C HIS A 56 1.05 -13.49 -8.51
N GLU A 57 0.79 -12.29 -7.99
CA GLU A 57 1.25 -11.04 -8.57
C GLU A 57 2.41 -10.46 -7.76
N PHE A 58 3.21 -9.60 -8.40
CA PHE A 58 4.26 -8.86 -7.71
C PHE A 58 3.67 -7.72 -6.86
N PRO A 59 4.40 -7.24 -5.84
CA PRO A 59 3.93 -6.16 -4.97
C PRO A 59 3.50 -4.89 -5.72
N GLU A 60 4.20 -4.52 -6.80
CA GLU A 60 3.86 -3.32 -7.58
C GLU A 60 2.46 -3.39 -8.21
N HIS A 61 1.97 -4.57 -8.56
CA HIS A 61 0.64 -4.75 -9.13
C HIS A 61 -0.43 -4.27 -8.15
N TRP A 62 -0.33 -4.71 -6.90
CA TRP A 62 -1.25 -4.31 -5.84
C TRP A 62 -1.04 -2.85 -5.41
N ALA A 63 0.20 -2.36 -5.42
CA ALA A 63 0.50 -0.96 -5.17
C ALA A 63 -0.30 -0.03 -6.11
N TYR A 64 -0.34 -0.33 -7.41
CA TYR A 64 -1.15 0.43 -8.37
C TYR A 64 -2.65 0.35 -8.08
N LEU A 65 -3.19 -0.84 -7.79
CA LEU A 65 -4.62 -1.00 -7.47
C LEU A 65 -5.02 -0.23 -6.22
N ILE A 66 -4.20 -0.30 -5.16
CA ILE A 66 -4.48 0.38 -3.90
C ILE A 66 -4.38 1.90 -4.07
N TYR A 67 -3.40 2.38 -4.83
CA TYR A 67 -3.16 3.81 -4.96
C TYR A 67 -4.16 4.49 -5.89
N TYR A 68 -4.44 3.91 -7.06
CA TYR A 68 -5.34 4.52 -8.04
C TYR A 68 -6.80 4.06 -7.89
N GLY A 69 -7.05 2.86 -7.37
CA GLY A 69 -8.39 2.26 -7.31
C GLY A 69 -8.91 1.78 -8.67
N ASP A 70 -8.67 2.56 -9.72
CA ASP A 70 -8.92 2.21 -11.12
C ASP A 70 -7.61 2.31 -11.93
N VAL A 71 -7.22 1.21 -12.59
CA VAL A 71 -6.00 1.11 -13.40
C VAL A 71 -6.41 0.85 -14.85
N PRO A 72 -6.45 1.90 -15.71
CA PRO A 72 -6.97 1.79 -17.06
C PRO A 72 -6.16 0.85 -17.99
N TYR A 73 -4.84 0.80 -17.84
CA TYR A 73 -3.94 -0.03 -18.64
C TYR A 73 -2.67 -0.36 -17.85
N TRP A 74 -2.13 -1.56 -18.08
CA TRP A 74 -1.06 -2.15 -17.24
C TRP A 74 0.35 -2.04 -17.82
N ASP A 75 0.50 -1.39 -18.98
CA ASP A 75 1.79 -1.23 -19.62
C ASP A 75 2.78 -0.50 -18.69
N GLU A 76 4.02 -0.97 -18.62
CA GLU A 76 5.05 -0.35 -17.77
C GLU A 76 5.24 1.14 -18.13
N ASP A 77 5.24 1.43 -19.43
CA ASP A 77 5.40 2.77 -20.02
C ASP A 77 4.08 3.56 -20.16
N ALA A 78 3.00 3.12 -19.51
CA ALA A 78 1.73 3.82 -19.46
C ALA A 78 1.89 5.31 -19.08
N ASP A 79 1.27 6.22 -19.83
CA ASP A 79 1.15 7.63 -19.42
C ASP A 79 0.10 7.72 -18.30
N ARG A 80 0.59 7.83 -17.07
CA ARG A 80 -0.25 7.87 -15.87
C ARG A 80 -0.62 9.31 -15.46
N SER A 81 -0.26 10.32 -16.25
CA SER A 81 -0.45 11.73 -15.89
C SER A 81 -1.91 12.15 -15.72
N THR A 82 -2.85 11.40 -16.30
CA THR A 82 -4.30 11.64 -16.17
C THR A 82 -4.97 10.72 -15.16
N TRP A 83 -4.24 9.81 -14.53
CA TRP A 83 -4.81 8.87 -13.55
C TRP A 83 -5.03 9.60 -12.23
N VAL A 84 -6.14 9.30 -11.58
CA VAL A 84 -6.53 9.96 -10.34
C VAL A 84 -6.20 9.03 -9.19
N ALA A 85 -5.29 9.45 -8.30
CA ALA A 85 -5.03 8.74 -7.07
C ALA A 85 -6.28 8.74 -6.20
N SER A 86 -6.60 7.61 -5.58
CA SER A 86 -7.63 7.52 -4.55
C SER A 86 -7.19 8.27 -3.30
N ASP A 87 -8.15 8.84 -2.58
CA ASP A 87 -7.87 9.54 -1.31
C ASP A 87 -7.18 8.59 -0.31
N PRO A 88 -6.22 9.08 0.50
CA PRO A 88 -5.65 8.28 1.57
C PRO A 88 -6.71 7.99 2.65
N PRO A 89 -6.49 7.00 3.53
CA PRO A 89 -7.41 6.73 4.63
C PRO A 89 -7.63 7.97 5.51
N PRO A 90 -8.84 8.16 6.08
CA PRO A 90 -9.14 9.30 6.95
C PRO A 90 -8.09 9.54 8.03
N ALA A 91 -7.88 10.81 8.39
CA ALA A 91 -6.81 11.22 9.31
C ALA A 91 -6.92 10.61 10.73
N ASP A 92 -8.07 10.10 11.12
CA ASP A 92 -8.36 9.43 12.38
C ASP A 92 -8.52 7.90 12.23
N SER A 93 -8.29 7.35 11.03
CA SER A 93 -8.38 5.90 10.79
C SER A 93 -7.33 5.14 11.60
N PRO A 94 -7.68 3.98 12.18
CA PRO A 94 -6.72 3.09 12.84
C PRO A 94 -5.69 2.48 11.87
N ALA A 95 -5.89 2.63 10.55
CA ALA A 95 -4.93 2.20 9.53
C ALA A 95 -3.57 2.91 9.65
N TRP A 96 -3.53 4.11 10.25
CA TRP A 96 -2.32 4.88 10.48
C TRP A 96 -1.56 4.39 11.71
N THR A 97 -0.70 3.39 11.51
CA THR A 97 0.14 2.77 12.56
C THR A 97 1.51 3.43 12.71
N LEU A 98 1.97 4.13 11.67
CA LEU A 98 3.23 4.86 11.65
C LEU A 98 3.00 6.37 11.85
N PRO A 99 3.96 7.09 12.47
CA PRO A 99 3.88 8.54 12.55
C PRO A 99 3.80 9.15 11.16
N ARG A 100 2.83 10.03 10.94
CA ARG A 100 2.85 10.90 9.76
C ARG A 100 4.04 11.83 9.88
N GLU A 101 4.85 11.92 8.84
CA GLU A 101 5.88 12.95 8.78
C GLU A 101 5.19 14.32 8.94
N PRO A 102 5.79 15.27 9.66
CA PRO A 102 5.22 16.60 9.75
C PRO A 102 5.10 17.14 8.31
N GLU A 103 3.91 17.62 7.94
CA GLU A 103 3.75 18.44 6.74
C GLU A 103 4.87 19.47 6.76
N GLN A 104 5.77 19.43 5.78
CA GLN A 104 6.74 20.51 5.60
C GLN A 104 5.91 21.75 5.29
N ARG A 105 5.66 22.55 6.32
CA ARG A 105 5.12 23.88 6.18
C ARG A 105 6.25 24.72 5.60
N ASP A 106 6.15 25.01 4.30
CA ASP A 106 6.89 26.08 3.64
C ASP A 106 6.64 27.45 4.31
#